data_AF-A0A944TWT6-F1
#
_entry.id   AF-A0A944TWT6-F1
#
_cell.length_a   1.000
_cell.length_b   1.000
_cell.length_c   1.000
_cell.angle_alpha   90.00
_cell.angle_beta   90.00
_cell.angle_gamma   90.00
#
_symmetry.space_group_name_H-M   'P 1'
#
loop_
_entity.id
_entity.type
_entity.pdbx_description
1 polymer ?
#
loop_
_entity_poly.entity_id
_entity_poly.type
_entity_poly.pdbx_seq_one_letter_code
_entity_poly.pdbx_strand_id
1 'polypeptide(L)' 'MPTNNFHEITLCEVCGNDTLQSVLNLGHHPMCDDLVSIEDDRVCNEYP' A
#
# COMPACT_ATOMS: atom_id res chain seq x y z
N MET A 1 0.75 -19.45 5.91
CA MET A 1 0.53 -18.06 6.38
C MET A 1 1.31 -17.16 5.44
N PRO A 2 0.69 -16.22 4.72
CA PRO A 2 1.43 -15.36 3.81
C PRO A 2 2.31 -14.44 4.66
N THR A 3 3.61 -14.47 4.43
CA THR A 3 4.57 -13.50 4.97
C THR A 3 4.35 -12.18 4.21
N ASN A 4 3.68 -11.20 4.82
CA ASN A 4 3.57 -9.86 4.26
C ASN A 4 4.97 -9.23 4.21
N ASN A 5 5.47 -8.92 3.00
CA ASN A 5 6.77 -8.28 2.76
C ASN A 5 6.66 -6.75 2.69
N PHE A 6 5.67 -6.16 3.34
CA PHE A 6 5.45 -4.71 3.32
C PHE A 6 6.16 -4.04 4.50
N HIS A 7 6.69 -2.84 4.28
CA HIS A 7 7.33 -2.05 5.31
C HIS A 7 6.29 -1.19 6.02
N GLU A 8 5.92 -1.58 7.24
CA GLU A 8 5.02 -0.79 8.08
C GLU A 8 5.72 0.45 8.65
N ILE A 9 5.04 1.60 8.62
CA ILE A 9 5.53 2.84 9.20
C ILE A 9 5.07 2.92 10.65
N THR A 10 6.01 2.85 11.58
CA THR A 10 5.76 2.97 13.04
C THR A 10 6.23 4.30 13.63
N LEU A 11 6.95 5.11 12.85
CA LEU A 11 7.50 6.41 13.26
C LEU A 11 7.22 7.47 12.19
N CYS A 12 6.97 8.71 12.60
CA CYS A 12 6.87 9.83 11.68
C CYS A 12 8.22 10.08 10.99
N GLU A 13 8.26 10.02 9.67
CA GLU A 13 9.46 10.23 8.86
C GLU A 13 10.08 11.65 8.99
N VAL A 14 9.30 12.62 9.47
CA VAL A 14 9.74 14.02 9.62
C VAL A 14 10.24 14.31 11.04
N CYS A 15 9.49 13.93 12.07
CA CYS A 15 9.79 14.28 13.46
C CYS A 15 10.16 13.11 14.37
N GLY A 16 10.04 11.86 13.90
CA GLY A 16 10.35 10.66 14.67
C GLY A 16 9.35 10.29 15.75
N ASN A 17 8.19 10.97 15.82
CA ASN A 17 7.14 10.62 16.78
C ASN A 17 6.54 9.24 16.48
N ASP A 18 6.26 8.44 17.51
CA ASP A 18 5.68 7.11 17.42
C ASP A 18 4.15 7.09 17.52
N THR A 19 3.57 8.20 17.98
CA THR A 19 2.12 8.34 18.11
C THR A 19 1.51 8.72 16.77
N LEU A 20 1.17 7.72 15.96
CA LEU A 20 0.48 7.85 14.69
C LEU A 20 -1.02 7.53 14.87
N GLN A 21 -1.89 8.39 14.34
CA GLN A 21 -3.34 8.16 14.35
C GLN A 21 -3.81 7.75 12.96
N SER A 22 -4.50 6.61 12.86
CA SER A 22 -5.15 6.18 11.61
C SER A 22 -6.33 7.10 11.30
N VAL A 23 -6.36 7.65 10.08
CA VAL A 23 -7.41 8.56 9.62
C VAL A 23 -8.32 7.89 8.58
N LEU A 24 -7.75 7.10 7.67
CA LEU A 24 -8.48 6.43 6.60
C LEU A 24 -7.74 5.14 6.20
N ASN A 25 -8.50 4.07 5.97
CA ASN A 25 -8.01 2.82 5.41
C ASN A 25 -8.81 2.52 4.14
N LEU A 26 -8.14 2.49 2.99
CA LEU A 26 -8.77 2.21 1.70
C LEU A 26 -8.84 0.71 1.39
N GLY A 27 -8.12 -0.14 2.15
CA GLY A 27 -7.97 -1.56 1.85
C GLY A 27 -6.86 -1.80 0.82
N HIS A 28 -6.88 -2.98 0.21
CA HIS A 28 -5.88 -3.35 -0.80
C HIS A 28 -6.27 -2.77 -2.16
N HIS A 29 -5.33 -2.08 -2.80
CA HIS A 29 -5.54 -1.45 -4.10
C HIS A 29 -4.37 -1.69 -5.06
N PRO A 30 -4.62 -1.69 -6.38
CA PRO A 30 -3.56 -1.69 -7.36
C PRO A 30 -2.77 -0.39 -7.30
N MET A 31 -1.51 -0.42 -7.74
CA MET A 31 -0.71 0.78 -7.84
C MET A 31 -1.29 1.72 -8.90
N CYS A 32 -1.48 2.99 -8.56
CA CYS A 32 -2.16 3.98 -9.41
C CYS A 32 -1.48 4.20 -10.78
N ASP A 33 -0.17 3.96 -10.86
CA ASP A 33 0.64 4.10 -12.07
C ASP A 33 0.92 2.78 -12.80
N ASP A 34 0.43 1.64 -12.29
CA ASP A 34 0.45 0.34 -12.98
C ASP A 34 -0.67 0.29 -14.03
N LEU A 35 -0.62 1.24 -14.97
CA LEU A 35 -1.56 1.36 -16.07
C LEU A 35 -1.31 0.26 -17.10
N VAL A 36 -2.38 -0.40 -17.51
CA VAL A 36 -2.35 -1.44 -18.55
C VAL A 36 -3.26 -1.04 -19.71
N SER A 37 -2.98 -1.59 -20.89
CA SER A 37 -3.85 -1.39 -22.05
C SER A 37 -5.24 -1.97 -21.78
N ILE A 38 -6.25 -1.41 -22.43
CA ILE A 38 -7.59 -1.98 -22.43
C ILE A 38 -7.50 -3.38 -23.07
N GLU A 39 -8.11 -4.40 -22.44
CA GLU A 39 -8.05 -5.83 -22.79
C GLU A 39 -6.71 -6.55 -22.49
N ASP A 40 -5.84 -5.97 -21.65
CA ASP A 40 -4.67 -6.68 -21.14
C ASP A 40 -5.09 -7.76 -20.10
N ASP A 41 -4.63 -9.00 -20.28
CA ASP A 41 -4.98 -10.15 -19.42
C ASP A 41 -4.24 -10.16 -18.07
N ARG A 42 -3.34 -9.20 -17.83
CA ARG A 42 -2.61 -9.11 -16.57
C ARG A 42 -3.55 -8.79 -15.40
N VAL A 43 -3.37 -9.51 -14.29
CA VAL A 43 -4.04 -9.22 -13.03
C VAL A 43 -3.15 -8.26 -12.23
N CYS A 44 -3.72 -7.14 -11.76
CA CYS A 44 -2.98 -6.18 -10.97
C CYS A 44 -2.53 -6.79 -9.63
N ASN A 45 -1.31 -6.47 -9.21
CA ASN A 45 -0.89 -6.74 -7.84
C ASN A 45 -1.56 -5.73 -6.91
N GLU A 46 -2.13 -6.19 -5.80
CA GLU A 46 -2.76 -5.33 -4.81
C GLU A 46 -1.83 -5.10 -3.61
N TYR A 47 -1.83 -3.86 -3.10
CA TYR A 47 -0.97 -3.39 -2.02
C TYR A 47 -1.82 -2.75 -0.92
N PRO A 48 -1.43 -2.90 0.37
CA PRO A 48 -1.91 -2.02 1.43
C PRO A 48 -1.26 -0.63 1.37
#